data_AF-A0A078JGE3-F1
#
_entry.id   AF-A0A078JGE3-F1
#
_cell.length_a   1.000
_cell.length_b   1.000
_cell.length_c   1.000
_cell.angle_alpha   90.00
_cell.angle_beta   90.00
_cell.angle_gamma   90.00
#
_symmetry.space_group_name_H-M   'P 1'
#
loop_
_entity.id
_entity.type
_entity.pdbx_description
1 polymer ?
#
loop_
_entity_poly.entity_id
_entity_poly.type
_entity_poly.pdbx_seq_one_letter_code
_entity_poly.pdbx_strand_id
1 'polypeptide(L)'
;MYGGYPNCALVKLYAKLGLHRYNWLEGTNFQLDRLKRFNISAATAYYITLVARLPTSDLQQIFQVVVEEEHLGILDLTCRHSRPQGKDLIDREFKEGDAFLTSTSPANIAFSDTKRFYVLNESELRCSDWISLYVELAICTSHRRIRARDLSKFEIEIVQVAKKSLDDKEPPSLKSKAVVIYITYKDLVKSLRIGEPCLCKAIVRRVVNETKGILSIQGDCWNDLLRSILRRDLESLGVA
;
A
#
# COMPACT_ATOMS: atom_id res chain seq x y z
N MET A 1 20.32 4.32 -15.90
CA MET A 1 19.98 3.08 -15.19
C MET A 1 20.35 3.24 -13.71
N TYR A 2 19.39 3.17 -12.79
CA TYR A 2 19.59 3.40 -11.34
C TYR A 2 19.95 2.08 -10.62
N GLY A 3 21.20 1.64 -10.79
CA GLY A 3 21.67 0.30 -10.37
C GLY A 3 22.23 0.17 -8.95
N GLY A 4 22.04 1.15 -8.05
CA GLY A 4 22.77 1.18 -6.76
C GLY A 4 21.97 1.49 -5.50
N TYR A 5 20.65 1.68 -5.57
CA TYR A 5 19.86 1.97 -4.36
C TYR A 5 19.20 0.69 -3.83
N PRO A 6 19.40 0.33 -2.54
CA PRO A 6 18.92 -0.93 -1.98
C PRO A 6 17.39 -1.06 -1.94
N ASN A 7 16.64 0.03 -2.21
CA ASN A 7 15.19 0.05 -2.08
C ASN A 7 14.42 0.55 -3.32
N CYS A 8 14.96 0.35 -4.53
CA CYS A 8 14.26 0.70 -5.77
C CYS A 8 12.85 0.08 -5.90
N ALA A 9 12.58 -1.02 -5.17
CA ALA A 9 11.26 -1.64 -5.09
C ALA A 9 10.25 -0.73 -4.40
N LEU A 10 10.53 -0.31 -3.15
CA LEU A 10 9.65 0.56 -2.38
C LEU A 10 9.40 1.89 -3.08
N VAL A 11 10.42 2.49 -3.69
CA VAL A 11 10.25 3.75 -4.42
C VAL A 11 9.22 3.62 -5.55
N LYS A 12 9.18 2.48 -6.27
CA LYS A 12 8.14 2.24 -7.29
C LYS A 12 6.76 2.10 -6.66
N LEU A 13 6.66 1.43 -5.52
CA LEU A 13 5.38 1.28 -4.81
C LEU A 13 4.89 2.62 -4.25
N TYR A 14 5.79 3.46 -3.74
CA TYR A 14 5.47 4.83 -3.28
C TYR A 14 5.03 5.73 -4.44
N ALA A 15 5.65 5.57 -5.61
CA ALA A 15 5.20 6.23 -6.84
C ALA A 15 3.77 5.83 -7.22
N LYS A 16 3.46 4.52 -7.19
CA LYS A 16 2.10 4.00 -7.43
C LYS A 16 1.12 4.50 -6.36
N LEU A 17 1.52 4.56 -5.09
CA LEU A 17 0.70 5.08 -3.99
C LEU A 17 0.32 6.55 -4.20
N GLY A 18 1.27 7.37 -4.65
CA GLY A 18 1.01 8.77 -5.00
C GLY A 18 0.00 8.90 -6.15
N LEU A 19 0.13 8.08 -7.19
CA LEU A 19 -0.87 8.06 -8.27
C LEU A 19 -2.23 7.59 -7.78
N HIS A 20 -2.28 6.56 -6.93
CA HIS A 20 -3.52 6.09 -6.34
C HIS A 20 -4.23 7.20 -5.55
N ARG A 21 -3.50 7.98 -4.73
CA ARG A 21 -4.04 9.17 -4.05
C ARG A 21 -4.64 10.17 -5.05
N TYR A 22 -3.90 10.51 -6.10
CA TYR A 22 -4.36 11.51 -7.08
C TYR A 22 -5.60 11.02 -7.84
N ASN A 23 -5.57 9.77 -8.32
CA ASN A 23 -6.69 9.12 -8.99
C ASN A 23 -7.94 9.08 -8.12
N TRP A 24 -7.77 8.83 -6.82
CA TRP A 24 -8.87 8.83 -5.85
C TRP A 24 -9.51 10.21 -5.69
N LEU A 25 -8.70 11.26 -5.52
CA LEU A 25 -9.20 12.62 -5.26
C LEU A 25 -9.79 13.27 -6.51
N GLU A 26 -9.16 13.07 -7.67
CA GLU A 26 -9.54 13.74 -8.93
C GLU A 26 -10.41 12.87 -9.83
N GLY A 27 -10.71 11.63 -9.44
CA GLY A 27 -11.48 10.70 -10.26
C GLY A 27 -10.80 10.29 -11.57
N THR A 28 -9.47 10.26 -11.59
CA THR A 28 -8.67 9.90 -12.77
C THR A 28 -8.15 8.45 -12.68
N ASN A 29 -7.47 7.97 -13.73
CA ASN A 29 -6.91 6.62 -13.77
C ASN A 29 -5.47 6.61 -14.33
N PHE A 30 -4.62 7.51 -13.85
CA PHE A 30 -3.21 7.53 -14.24
C PHE A 30 -2.48 6.29 -13.74
N GLN A 31 -1.74 5.64 -14.63
CA GLN A 31 -0.89 4.51 -14.32
C GLN A 31 0.59 4.90 -14.40
N LEU A 32 1.42 4.26 -13.58
CA LEU A 32 2.86 4.50 -13.58
C LEU A 32 3.48 3.95 -14.87
N ASP A 33 4.07 4.84 -15.68
CA ASP A 33 4.83 4.43 -16.88
C ASP A 33 6.31 4.23 -16.52
N ARG A 34 6.95 5.28 -16.00
CA ARG A 34 8.37 5.22 -15.62
C ARG A 34 8.72 6.14 -14.47
N LEU A 35 9.67 5.69 -13.65
CA LEU A 35 10.30 6.52 -12.61
C LEU A 35 11.40 7.38 -13.26
N LYS A 36 11.36 8.71 -13.08
CA LYS A 36 12.41 9.60 -13.64
C LYS A 36 13.55 9.80 -12.65
N ARG A 37 13.22 10.23 -11.43
CA ARG A 37 14.19 10.49 -10.34
C ARG A 37 13.49 10.44 -8.99
N PHE A 38 14.25 10.24 -7.93
CA PHE A 38 13.77 10.41 -6.57
C PHE A 38 14.90 10.91 -5.68
N ASN A 39 14.53 11.59 -4.60
CA ASN A 39 15.41 12.02 -3.52
C ASN A 39 14.80 11.60 -2.19
N ILE A 40 15.62 11.45 -1.16
CA ILE A 40 15.18 11.10 0.19
C ILE A 40 15.65 12.19 1.13
N SER A 41 14.74 12.70 1.95
CA SER A 41 15.03 13.64 3.03
C SER A 41 14.77 12.96 4.38
N ALA A 42 15.61 13.29 5.37
CA ALA A 42 15.49 12.80 6.75
C ALA A 42 15.34 11.27 6.89
N ALA A 43 15.80 10.49 5.91
CA ALA A 43 15.67 9.03 5.81
C ALA A 43 14.22 8.47 5.79
N THR A 44 13.19 9.32 5.84
CA THR A 44 11.78 8.89 5.90
C THR A 44 10.93 9.49 4.78
N ALA A 45 11.30 10.65 4.21
CA ALA A 45 10.51 11.35 3.21
C ALA A 45 11.06 11.14 1.79
N TYR A 46 10.26 10.55 0.91
CA TYR A 46 10.59 10.23 -0.47
C TYR A 46 9.97 11.25 -1.43
N TYR A 47 10.80 12.02 -2.11
CA TYR A 47 10.43 12.98 -3.14
C TYR A 47 10.63 12.34 -4.50
N ILE A 48 9.55 11.98 -5.18
CA ILE A 48 9.57 11.16 -6.37
C ILE A 48 9.07 11.96 -7.57
N THR A 49 9.82 11.93 -8.67
CA THR A 49 9.37 12.42 -9.98
C THR A 49 9.16 11.22 -10.90
N LEU A 50 7.96 11.09 -11.46
CA LEU A 50 7.55 9.97 -12.31
C LEU A 50 6.82 10.46 -13.56
N VAL A 51 6.74 9.61 -14.58
CA VAL A 51 5.82 9.77 -15.71
C VAL A 51 4.65 8.83 -15.49
N ALA A 52 3.45 9.37 -15.59
CA ALA A 52 2.22 8.61 -15.59
C ALA A 52 1.54 8.71 -16.96
N ARG A 53 0.88 7.63 -17.37
CA ARG A 53 0.11 7.55 -18.62
C ARG A 53 -1.35 7.31 -18.28
N LEU A 54 -2.26 7.93 -19.01
CA LEU A 54 -3.67 7.58 -18.94
C LEU A 54 -3.92 6.38 -19.86
N PRO A 55 -4.53 5.26 -19.43
CA PRO A 55 -4.71 4.11 -20.33
C PRO A 55 -5.64 4.39 -21.51
N THR A 56 -6.56 5.34 -21.36
CA THR A 56 -7.56 5.70 -22.36
C THR A 56 -7.09 6.75 -23.36
N SER A 57 -5.86 7.25 -23.23
CA SER A 57 -5.28 8.28 -24.09
C SER A 57 -3.76 8.17 -24.11
N ASP A 58 -3.08 8.48 -25.21
CA ASP A 58 -1.61 8.54 -25.22
C ASP A 58 -1.02 9.69 -24.37
N LEU A 59 -1.86 10.41 -23.61
CA LEU A 59 -1.47 11.45 -22.68
C LEU A 59 -0.51 10.90 -21.62
N GLN A 60 0.71 11.44 -21.64
CA GLN A 60 1.70 11.28 -20.59
C GLN A 60 1.85 12.56 -19.79
N GLN A 61 1.87 12.43 -18.48
CA GLN A 61 2.00 13.54 -17.55
C GLN A 61 3.11 13.24 -16.55
N ILE A 62 3.97 14.23 -16.30
CA ILE A 62 4.98 14.13 -15.25
C ILE A 62 4.30 14.45 -13.92
N PHE A 63 4.54 13.64 -12.90
CA PHE A 63 4.04 13.84 -11.54
C PHE A 63 5.18 14.03 -10.54
N GLN A 64 4.90 14.85 -9.53
CA GLN A 64 5.70 14.98 -8.32
C GLN A 64 4.91 14.36 -7.15
N VAL A 65 5.52 13.40 -6.48
CA VAL A 65 4.92 12.63 -5.39
C VAL A 65 5.80 12.76 -4.15
N VAL A 66 5.18 12.96 -2.98
CA VAL A 66 5.82 12.91 -1.67
C VAL A 66 5.13 11.86 -0.80
N VAL A 67 5.90 10.87 -0.37
CA VAL A 67 5.48 9.82 0.56
C VAL A 67 6.44 9.82 1.74
N GLU A 68 5.89 9.79 2.93
CA GLU A 68 6.65 9.74 4.18
C GLU A 68 6.40 8.41 4.88
N GLU A 69 7.48 7.81 5.36
CA GLU A 69 7.44 6.65 6.25
C GLU A 69 7.33 7.17 7.69
N GLU A 70 6.17 6.99 8.33
CA GLU A 70 5.97 7.39 9.73
C GLU A 70 6.72 6.43 10.66
N HIS A 71 6.74 5.13 10.30
CA HIS A 71 7.48 4.11 11.03
C HIS A 71 8.24 3.17 10.07
N LEU A 72 9.51 2.92 10.38
CA LEU A 72 10.36 2.02 9.60
C LEU A 72 10.05 0.55 9.93
N GLY A 73 10.04 -0.30 8.91
CA GLY A 73 9.91 -1.76 9.07
C GLY A 73 8.47 -2.27 9.21
N ILE A 74 7.47 -1.37 9.16
CA ILE A 74 6.05 -1.71 9.10
C ILE A 74 5.37 -0.91 8.00
N LEU A 75 4.16 -1.31 7.59
CA LEU A 75 3.36 -0.48 6.69
C LEU A 75 2.79 0.68 7.49
N ASP A 76 3.46 1.82 7.45
CA ASP A 76 2.94 3.08 8.00
C ASP A 76 3.43 4.25 7.16
N LEU A 77 2.58 4.69 6.22
CA LEU A 77 2.93 5.62 5.17
C LEU A 77 1.91 6.74 5.05
N THR A 78 2.40 7.96 4.87
CA THR A 78 1.60 9.14 4.57
C THR A 78 1.97 9.67 3.20
N CYS A 79 1.05 9.63 2.24
CA CYS A 79 1.18 10.36 0.98
C CYS A 79 0.58 11.76 1.13
N ARG A 80 1.46 12.74 1.35
CA ARG A 80 1.08 14.15 1.51
C ARG A 80 0.78 14.81 0.18
N HIS A 81 1.52 14.42 -0.86
CA HIS A 81 1.52 15.17 -2.11
C HIS A 81 1.58 14.24 -3.32
N SER A 82 0.74 14.52 -4.31
CA SER A 82 0.83 13.93 -5.65
C SER A 82 0.14 14.88 -6.62
N ARG A 83 0.91 15.52 -7.50
CA ARG A 83 0.38 16.47 -8.50
C ARG A 83 1.13 16.40 -9.84
N PRO A 84 0.46 16.73 -10.95
CA PRO A 84 1.12 16.91 -12.24
C PRO A 84 2.05 18.14 -12.21
N GLN A 85 3.22 18.00 -12.83
CA GLN A 85 4.18 19.09 -13.01
C GLN A 85 3.67 20.05 -14.10
N GLY A 86 3.64 21.36 -13.80
CA GLY A 86 3.30 22.42 -14.78
C GLY A 86 1.86 22.94 -14.75
N LYS A 87 1.02 22.54 -13.79
CA LYS A 87 -0.18 23.32 -13.45
C LYS A 87 0.19 24.38 -12.42
N ASP A 88 0.07 25.64 -12.79
CA ASP A 88 0.28 26.79 -11.90
C ASP A 88 -0.65 26.73 -10.68
N LEU A 89 -0.09 27.25 -9.59
CA LEU A 89 -0.53 27.12 -8.22
C LEU A 89 -1.81 27.93 -7.97
N ILE A 90 -2.82 27.31 -7.38
CA ILE A 90 -3.40 27.94 -6.20
C ILE A 90 -2.54 27.42 -5.05
N ASP A 91 -1.65 28.29 -4.58
CA ASP A 91 -0.90 28.08 -3.36
C ASP A 91 -1.91 27.95 -2.23
N ARG A 92 -2.19 26.72 -1.80
CA ARG A 92 -2.66 26.52 -0.44
C ARG A 92 -1.40 26.46 0.41
N GLU A 93 -1.10 27.58 1.06
CA GLU A 93 -0.23 27.57 2.24
C GLU A 93 -0.74 26.50 3.19
N PHE A 94 0.03 25.43 3.34
CA PHE A 94 -0.25 24.40 4.34
C PHE A 94 0.45 24.81 5.62
N LYS A 95 -0.34 25.20 6.63
CA LYS A 95 0.14 25.26 8.00
C LYS A 95 0.41 23.84 8.49
N GLU A 96 1.62 23.65 9.01
CA GLU A 96 2.00 22.50 9.83
C GLU A 96 1.15 22.49 11.10
N GLY A 97 0.49 21.37 11.37
CA GLY A 97 -0.47 21.25 12.48
C GLY A 97 -1.45 20.08 12.30
N ASP A 98 -1.02 18.90 12.73
CA ASP A 98 -1.48 18.22 13.95
C ASP A 98 -1.06 16.74 13.84
N ALA A 99 -0.36 16.27 14.87
CA ALA A 99 -0.07 14.86 15.07
C ALA A 99 -1.40 14.09 15.14
N PHE A 100 -1.59 13.07 14.30
CA PHE A 100 -2.84 12.30 14.29
C PHE A 100 -2.62 10.83 14.64
N LEU A 101 -3.25 10.50 15.77
CA LEU A 101 -3.74 9.23 16.30
C LEU A 101 -2.90 7.97 16.03
N THR A 102 -2.24 7.57 17.11
CA THR A 102 -1.71 6.25 17.41
C THR A 102 -2.63 5.11 16.97
N SER A 103 -1.99 4.17 16.32
CA SER A 103 -2.52 2.94 15.76
C SER A 103 -3.06 1.99 16.82
N THR A 104 -4.35 1.67 16.76
CA THR A 104 -4.87 0.50 17.46
C THR A 104 -4.62 -0.75 16.61
N SER A 105 -3.78 -1.65 17.10
CA SER A 105 -3.51 -2.98 16.52
C SER A 105 -4.82 -3.80 16.45
N PRO A 106 -5.18 -4.43 15.31
CA PRO A 106 -6.36 -5.26 15.24
C PRO A 106 -6.02 -6.69 15.68
N ALA A 107 -6.36 -7.02 16.94
CA ALA A 107 -6.44 -8.41 17.40
C ALA A 107 -7.48 -9.19 16.58
N ASN A 108 -7.09 -10.40 16.14
CA ASN A 108 -7.88 -11.51 15.56
C ASN A 108 -9.35 -11.19 15.21
N ILE A 109 -9.58 -10.83 13.95
CA ILE A 109 -10.92 -10.48 13.45
C ILE A 109 -11.47 -11.64 12.61
N ALA A 110 -12.59 -12.21 13.06
CA ALA A 110 -13.34 -13.20 12.32
C ALA A 110 -14.21 -12.51 11.25
N PHE A 111 -14.03 -12.89 9.99
CA PHE A 111 -14.74 -12.34 8.82
C PHE A 111 -16.22 -12.74 8.71
N SER A 112 -16.75 -13.45 9.71
CA SER A 112 -18.11 -14.00 9.68
C SER A 112 -19.20 -12.99 10.04
N ASP A 113 -18.84 -11.83 10.59
CA ASP A 113 -19.81 -10.79 10.96
C ASP A 113 -20.18 -9.90 9.76
N THR A 114 -21.11 -10.37 8.94
CA THR A 114 -21.62 -9.65 7.75
C THR A 114 -22.32 -8.32 8.07
N LYS A 115 -22.63 -8.04 9.35
CA LYS A 115 -23.14 -6.71 9.77
C LYS A 115 -22.02 -5.68 9.87
N ARG A 116 -20.78 -6.12 10.11
CA ARG A 116 -19.60 -5.25 10.29
C ARG A 116 -18.69 -5.21 9.07
N PHE A 117 -18.74 -6.25 8.24
CA PHE A 117 -17.84 -6.44 7.11
C PHE A 117 -18.60 -6.52 5.79
N TYR A 118 -18.15 -5.75 4.80
CA TYR A 118 -18.53 -5.90 3.42
C TYR A 118 -17.49 -6.75 2.69
N VAL A 119 -17.88 -7.94 2.25
CA VAL A 119 -17.03 -8.83 1.44
C VAL A 119 -17.18 -8.44 -0.03
N LEU A 120 -16.06 -8.15 -0.69
CA LEU A 120 -16.06 -7.77 -2.10
C LEU A 120 -16.44 -8.98 -2.97
N ASN A 121 -17.27 -8.73 -3.98
CA ASN A 121 -17.56 -9.73 -5.00
C ASN A 121 -16.42 -9.81 -6.05
N GLU A 122 -16.47 -10.82 -6.92
CA GLU A 122 -15.43 -11.03 -7.94
C GLU A 122 -15.26 -9.83 -8.89
N SER A 123 -16.34 -9.19 -9.33
CA SER A 123 -16.25 -8.03 -10.24
C SER A 123 -15.56 -6.83 -9.58
N GLU A 124 -15.84 -6.59 -8.30
CA GLU A 124 -15.18 -5.53 -7.52
C GLU A 124 -13.71 -5.82 -7.26
N LEU A 125 -13.37 -7.09 -7.05
CA LEU A 125 -11.97 -7.54 -6.92
C LEU A 125 -11.21 -7.29 -8.22
N ARG A 126 -11.81 -7.61 -9.37
CA ARG A 126 -11.21 -7.38 -10.70
C ARG A 126 -10.99 -5.91 -11.01
N CYS A 127 -11.81 -5.01 -10.47
CA CYS A 127 -11.69 -3.56 -10.68
C CYS A 127 -10.83 -2.84 -9.63
N SER A 128 -10.22 -3.57 -8.69
CA SER A 128 -9.50 -2.98 -7.55
C SER A 128 -7.99 -3.23 -7.60
N ASP A 129 -7.33 -2.71 -8.64
CA ASP A 129 -5.87 -2.80 -8.84
C ASP A 129 -5.04 -2.24 -7.66
N TRP A 130 -5.65 -1.41 -6.82
CA TRP A 130 -5.01 -0.83 -5.64
C TRP A 130 -4.91 -1.82 -4.46
N ILE A 131 -5.68 -2.92 -4.45
CA ILE A 131 -5.62 -3.93 -3.38
C ILE A 131 -4.29 -4.68 -3.43
N SER A 132 -3.85 -5.07 -4.63
CA SER A 132 -2.54 -5.70 -4.82
C SER A 132 -1.42 -4.74 -4.41
N LEU A 133 -1.53 -3.45 -4.75
CA LEU A 133 -0.58 -2.42 -4.29
C LEU A 133 -0.45 -2.38 -2.76
N TYR A 134 -1.56 -2.50 -2.02
CA TYR A 134 -1.52 -2.47 -0.56
C TYR A 134 -0.85 -3.72 0.04
N VAL A 135 -1.06 -4.90 -0.57
CA VAL A 135 -0.35 -6.12 -0.19
C VAL A 135 1.15 -6.02 -0.51
N GLU A 136 1.50 -5.57 -1.72
CA GLU A 136 2.89 -5.34 -2.14
C GLU A 136 3.61 -4.39 -1.18
N LEU A 137 2.95 -3.29 -0.81
CA LEU A 137 3.45 -2.33 0.16
C LEU A 137 3.67 -3.00 1.52
N ALA A 138 2.67 -3.70 2.08
CA ALA A 138 2.80 -4.38 3.36
C ALA A 138 3.99 -5.35 3.41
N ILE A 139 4.15 -6.15 2.35
CA ILE A 139 5.26 -7.10 2.28
C ILE A 139 6.61 -6.38 2.21
N CYS A 140 6.74 -5.39 1.33
CA CYS A 140 8.03 -4.73 1.07
C CYS A 140 8.45 -3.78 2.21
N THR A 141 7.51 -3.17 2.92
CA THR A 141 7.82 -2.34 4.10
C THR A 141 8.32 -3.18 5.26
N SER A 142 7.75 -4.37 5.44
CA SER A 142 8.16 -5.34 6.47
C SER A 142 9.42 -6.13 6.09
N HIS A 143 9.70 -6.30 4.80
CA HIS A 143 10.85 -7.05 4.29
C HIS A 143 11.69 -6.22 3.31
N ARG A 144 12.33 -5.17 3.83
CA ARG A 144 13.10 -4.18 3.05
C ARG A 144 14.29 -4.72 2.25
N ARG A 145 14.65 -6.00 2.41
CA ARG A 145 15.68 -6.67 1.61
C ARG A 145 15.19 -7.08 0.21
N ILE A 146 13.87 -6.99 -0.05
CA ILE A 146 13.27 -7.30 -1.36
C ILE A 146 13.73 -6.27 -2.40
N ARG A 147 14.34 -6.74 -3.50
CA ARG A 147 14.81 -5.86 -4.58
C ARG A 147 13.72 -5.66 -5.64
N ALA A 148 13.89 -4.62 -6.48
CA ALA A 148 12.93 -4.31 -7.54
C ALA A 148 12.74 -5.43 -8.57
N ARG A 149 13.76 -6.26 -8.79
CA ARG A 149 13.68 -7.46 -9.65
C ARG A 149 12.89 -8.61 -9.02
N ASP A 150 12.70 -8.55 -7.71
CA ASP A 150 11.94 -9.55 -6.97
C ASP A 150 10.46 -9.14 -6.92
N LEU A 151 10.13 -7.85 -7.09
CA LEU A 151 8.75 -7.37 -7.29
C LEU A 151 8.02 -8.06 -8.44
N SER A 152 8.67 -8.22 -9.59
CA SER A 152 8.08 -8.94 -10.75
C SER A 152 7.92 -10.45 -10.51
N LYS A 153 8.41 -10.96 -9.38
CA LYS A 153 8.22 -12.34 -8.93
C LYS A 153 7.13 -12.44 -7.85
N PHE A 154 6.56 -11.34 -7.37
CA PHE A 154 5.38 -11.43 -6.51
C PHE A 154 4.20 -11.76 -7.38
N GLU A 155 3.89 -13.05 -7.48
CA GLU A 155 2.67 -13.52 -8.09
C GLU A 155 1.67 -13.72 -6.96
N ILE A 156 0.86 -12.69 -6.74
CA ILE A 156 -0.12 -12.60 -5.65
C ILE A 156 -1.50 -12.86 -6.24
N GLU A 157 -2.17 -13.90 -5.76
CA GLU A 157 -3.57 -14.15 -6.08
C GLU A 157 -4.43 -13.64 -4.92
N ILE A 158 -5.21 -12.57 -5.12
CA ILE A 158 -6.17 -12.10 -4.12
C ILE A 158 -7.33 -13.08 -4.06
N VAL A 159 -7.52 -13.72 -2.90
CA VAL A 159 -8.56 -14.74 -2.68
C VAL A 159 -9.84 -14.10 -2.15
N GLN A 160 -9.71 -13.23 -1.16
CA GLN A 160 -10.86 -12.62 -0.51
C GLN A 160 -10.50 -11.26 0.07
N VAL A 161 -11.42 -10.31 -0.04
CA VAL A 161 -11.27 -8.99 0.57
C VAL A 161 -12.52 -8.62 1.33
N ALA A 162 -12.36 -8.22 2.58
CA ALA A 162 -13.42 -7.66 3.41
C ALA A 162 -13.08 -6.23 3.80
N LYS A 163 -14.10 -5.36 3.91
CA LYS A 163 -13.96 -3.96 4.33
C LYS A 163 -14.83 -3.68 5.54
N LYS A 164 -14.29 -2.87 6.44
CA LYS A 164 -15.02 -2.29 7.57
C LYS A 164 -14.92 -0.77 7.49
N SER A 165 -16.05 -0.08 7.50
CA SER A 165 -16.08 1.39 7.64
C SER A 165 -15.61 1.75 9.05
N LEU A 166 -14.87 2.84 9.21
CA LEU A 166 -14.61 3.40 10.53
C LEU A 166 -15.74 4.29 11.04
N ASP A 167 -16.63 4.76 10.16
CA ASP A 167 -17.61 5.81 10.50
C ASP A 167 -18.99 5.26 10.93
N ASP A 168 -19.13 3.96 11.22
CA ASP A 168 -20.34 3.25 11.69
C ASP A 168 -21.65 3.48 10.88
N LYS A 169 -21.60 4.22 9.76
CA LYS A 169 -22.71 4.39 8.82
C LYS A 169 -22.71 3.26 7.79
N GLU A 170 -23.85 2.57 7.69
CA GLU A 170 -24.14 1.44 6.79
C GLU A 170 -23.80 1.69 5.30
N PRO A 171 -23.64 0.61 4.52
CA PRO A 171 -22.46 -0.26 4.44
C PRO A 171 -21.23 0.48 3.88
N PRO A 172 -19.99 0.00 4.15
CA PRO A 172 -18.78 0.62 3.60
C PRO A 172 -18.78 0.59 2.07
N SER A 173 -19.03 1.73 1.45
CA SER A 173 -18.85 1.90 0.02
C SER A 173 -17.38 1.67 -0.37
N LEU A 174 -17.14 1.29 -1.62
CA LEU A 174 -15.78 1.19 -2.16
C LEU A 174 -14.98 2.50 -1.96
N LYS A 175 -15.70 3.63 -1.92
CA LYS A 175 -15.24 5.03 -1.82
C LYS A 175 -15.16 5.59 -0.39
N SER A 176 -15.38 4.77 0.64
CA SER A 176 -15.36 5.26 2.02
C SER A 176 -14.01 5.85 2.42
N LYS A 177 -14.01 7.01 3.06
CA LYS A 177 -12.80 7.80 3.36
C LYS A 177 -11.87 7.10 4.33
N ALA A 178 -12.44 6.50 5.38
CA ALA A 178 -11.71 5.72 6.37
C ALA A 178 -12.24 4.28 6.36
N VAL A 179 -11.36 3.33 6.03
CA VAL A 179 -11.69 1.90 5.97
C VAL A 179 -10.58 1.05 6.55
N VAL A 180 -10.96 -0.07 7.17
CA VAL A 180 -10.05 -1.20 7.39
C VAL A 180 -10.35 -2.25 6.33
N ILE A 181 -9.30 -2.67 5.63
CA ILE A 181 -9.36 -3.63 4.56
C ILE A 181 -8.62 -4.88 5.03
N TYR A 182 -9.27 -6.02 4.91
CA TYR A 182 -8.72 -7.31 5.24
C TYR A 182 -8.58 -8.10 3.95
N ILE A 183 -7.41 -8.66 3.74
CA ILE A 183 -7.04 -9.26 2.46
C ILE A 183 -6.50 -10.65 2.75
N THR A 184 -7.10 -11.65 2.12
CA THR A 184 -6.54 -13.00 2.05
C THR A 184 -5.98 -13.19 0.65
N TYR A 185 -4.74 -13.65 0.55
CA TYR A 185 -4.05 -13.83 -0.72
C TYR A 185 -3.17 -15.07 -0.72
N LYS A 186 -2.86 -15.61 -1.90
CA LYS A 186 -1.84 -16.65 -2.06
C LYS A 186 -0.56 -16.03 -2.56
N ASP A 187 0.55 -16.47 -1.98
CA ASP A 187 1.89 -16.25 -2.54
C ASP A 187 2.21 -17.43 -3.46
N LEU A 188 2.06 -17.25 -4.78
CA LEU A 188 2.17 -18.35 -5.75
C LEU A 188 3.62 -18.81 -5.90
N VAL A 189 4.60 -17.91 -5.80
CA VAL A 189 6.02 -18.30 -5.84
C VAL A 189 6.40 -19.12 -4.63
N LYS A 190 5.86 -18.80 -3.44
CA LYS A 190 6.07 -19.63 -2.25
C LYS A 190 5.32 -20.95 -2.35
N SER A 191 4.09 -20.94 -2.87
CA SER A 191 3.29 -22.15 -3.05
C SER A 191 3.98 -23.15 -3.98
N LEU A 192 4.59 -22.67 -5.07
CA LEU A 192 5.39 -23.49 -5.99
C LEU A 192 6.64 -24.09 -5.34
N ARG A 193 7.28 -23.38 -4.39
CA ARG A 193 8.48 -23.87 -3.69
C ARG A 193 8.17 -24.91 -2.63
N ILE A 194 7.02 -24.78 -1.97
CA ILE A 194 6.62 -25.64 -0.85
C ILE A 194 5.80 -26.83 -1.34
N GLY A 195 5.16 -26.73 -2.52
CA GLY A 195 4.26 -27.75 -3.04
C GLY A 195 2.85 -27.70 -2.44
N GLU A 196 2.58 -26.72 -1.57
CA GLU A 196 1.28 -26.53 -0.91
C GLU A 196 0.82 -25.06 -1.00
N PRO A 197 -0.50 -24.80 -1.08
CA PRO A 197 -1.04 -23.44 -1.13
C PRO A 197 -0.65 -22.61 0.11
N CYS A 198 0.14 -21.56 -0.08
CA CYS A 198 0.54 -20.65 0.99
C CYS A 198 -0.47 -19.51 1.12
N LEU A 199 -1.53 -19.73 1.90
CA LEU A 199 -2.50 -18.69 2.22
C LEU A 199 -1.90 -17.67 3.21
N CYS A 200 -1.94 -16.40 2.86
CA CYS A 200 -1.44 -15.29 3.64
C CYS A 200 -2.55 -14.28 3.91
N LYS A 201 -2.38 -13.46 4.96
CA LYS A 201 -3.34 -12.44 5.35
C LYS A 201 -2.66 -11.08 5.48
N ALA A 202 -3.33 -10.03 5.04
CA ALA A 202 -2.92 -8.65 5.28
C ALA A 202 -4.11 -7.84 5.82
N ILE A 203 -3.81 -6.87 6.68
CA ILE A 203 -4.78 -5.89 7.17
C ILE A 203 -4.21 -4.52 6.88
N VAL A 204 -4.99 -3.69 6.20
CA VAL A 204 -4.62 -2.34 5.82
C VAL A 204 -5.73 -1.37 6.18
N ARG A 205 -5.43 -0.46 7.10
CA ARG A 205 -6.21 0.73 7.40
C ARG A 205 -5.84 1.82 6.42
N ARG A 206 -6.84 2.37 5.72
CA ARG A 206 -6.70 3.51 4.82
C ARG A 206 -7.54 4.67 5.33
N VAL A 207 -6.94 5.85 5.39
CA VAL A 207 -7.64 7.10 5.71
C VAL A 207 -7.33 8.16 4.66
N VAL A 208 -8.38 8.73 4.07
CA VAL A 208 -8.30 9.85 3.12
C VAL A 208 -8.86 11.10 3.77
N ASN A 209 -8.00 12.10 3.96
CA ASN A 209 -8.40 13.44 4.35
C ASN A 209 -8.52 14.31 3.10
N GLU A 210 -9.74 14.54 2.60
CA GLU A 210 -9.98 15.33 1.39
C GLU A 210 -9.63 16.81 1.59
N THR A 211 -9.89 17.38 2.77
CA THR A 211 -9.62 18.79 3.08
C THR A 211 -8.13 19.10 2.95
N LYS A 212 -7.29 18.25 3.51
CA LYS A 212 -5.82 18.35 3.40
C LYS A 212 -5.27 17.67 2.14
N GLY A 213 -6.09 16.87 1.45
CA GLY A 213 -5.64 15.96 0.40
C GLY A 213 -4.56 15.01 0.90
N ILE A 214 -4.72 14.35 2.05
CA ILE A 214 -3.71 13.43 2.58
C ILE A 214 -4.26 12.00 2.52
N LEU A 215 -3.45 11.06 2.04
CA LEU A 215 -3.74 9.63 2.11
C LEU A 215 -2.77 9.00 3.10
N SER A 216 -3.29 8.42 4.17
CA SER A 216 -2.52 7.63 5.13
C SER A 216 -2.92 6.17 5.03
N ILE A 217 -1.91 5.30 5.01
CA ILE A 217 -2.09 3.85 5.03
C ILE A 217 -1.26 3.26 6.15
N GLN A 218 -1.88 2.37 6.90
CA GLN A 218 -1.23 1.64 7.96
C GLN A 218 -1.65 0.19 7.91
N GLY A 219 -0.75 -0.74 8.21
CA GLY A 219 -1.13 -2.14 8.21
C GLY A 219 -0.01 -3.08 8.58
N ASP A 220 -0.34 -4.35 8.44
CA ASP A 220 0.61 -5.44 8.61
C ASP A 220 0.20 -6.61 7.71
N CYS A 221 1.15 -7.50 7.45
CA CYS A 221 0.91 -8.75 6.75
C CYS A 221 1.45 -9.92 7.57
N TRP A 222 0.60 -10.93 7.75
CA TRP A 222 0.97 -12.20 8.35
C TRP A 222 1.18 -13.21 7.24
N ASN A 223 2.44 -13.65 7.13
CA ASN A 223 2.77 -14.88 6.46
C ASN A 223 2.89 -15.93 7.56
N ASP A 224 1.88 -16.78 7.74
CA ASP A 224 1.80 -17.74 8.86
C ASP A 224 3.03 -18.66 8.96
N LEU A 225 3.81 -18.80 7.88
CA LEU A 225 5.08 -19.53 7.84
C LEU A 225 6.35 -18.72 8.21
N LEU A 226 6.34 -17.39 8.19
CA LEU A 226 7.49 -16.60 8.66
C LEU A 226 7.66 -16.72 10.17
N ARG A 227 6.55 -16.85 10.90
CA ARG A 227 6.58 -17.18 12.33
C ARG A 227 7.11 -18.59 12.59
N SER A 228 6.79 -19.59 11.74
CA SER A 228 7.31 -20.94 11.93
C SER A 228 8.78 -21.09 11.53
N ILE A 229 9.26 -20.32 10.54
CA ILE A 229 10.68 -20.29 10.17
C ILE A 229 11.48 -19.57 11.27
N LEU A 230 11.02 -18.42 11.76
CA LEU A 230 11.68 -17.71 12.85
C LEU A 230 11.60 -18.47 14.20
N ARG A 231 10.52 -19.22 14.47
CA ARG A 231 10.45 -20.10 15.66
C ARG A 231 11.44 -21.26 15.56
N ARG A 232 11.53 -21.92 14.40
CA ARG A 232 12.50 -23.01 14.19
C ARG A 232 13.94 -22.51 14.28
N ASP A 233 14.23 -21.31 13.77
CA ASP A 233 15.57 -20.72 13.87
C ASP A 233 15.92 -20.36 15.33
N LEU A 234 14.97 -19.83 16.12
CA LEU A 234 15.16 -19.54 17.55
C LEU A 234 15.29 -20.81 18.42
N GLU A 235 14.52 -21.86 18.12
CA GLU A 235 14.62 -23.16 18.80
C GLU A 235 15.93 -23.90 18.41
N SER A 236 16.43 -23.71 17.18
CA SER A 236 17.71 -24.29 16.73
C SER A 236 18.96 -23.58 17.27
N LEU A 237 18.80 -22.34 17.78
CA LEU A 237 19.85 -21.56 18.42
C LEU A 237 19.94 -21.76 19.94
N GLY A 238 19.10 -22.63 20.52
CA GLY A 238 19.22 -23.03 21.92
C GLY A 238 19.06 -21.89 22.93
N VAL A 239 18.21 -20.90 22.64
CA VAL A 239 17.84 -19.86 23.61
C VAL A 239 16.36 -20.02 23.94
N ALA A 240 16.08 -20.93 24.88
CA ALA A 240 14.87 -20.99 25.68
C ALA A 240 15.22 -20.64 27.12
#